data_AF-A0A6C0B9Q8-F1
#
_entry.id   AF-A0A6C0B9Q8-F1
#
_cell.length_a   1.000
_cell.length_b   1.000
_cell.length_c   1.000
_cell.angle_alpha   90.00
_cell.angle_beta   90.00
_cell.angle_gamma   90.00
#
_symmetry.space_group_name_H-M   'P 1'
#
loop_
_entity.id
_entity.type
_entity.pdbx_description
1 polymer ?
#
loop_
_entity_poly.entity_id
_entity_poly.type
_entity_poly.pdbx_seq_one_letter_code
_entity_poly.pdbx_strand_id
1 'polypeptide(L)' 'MESGRMMLLHSLIIGIVLYFFMIFGLKQKQVVAENRSILIGAFVLIYMIMFGHGLPTSINKNL' A
#
# COMPACT_ATOMS: atom_id res chain seq x y z
N MET A 1 2.48 -15.23 -8.16
CA MET A 1 1.61 -14.14 -7.67
C MET A 1 0.84 -14.65 -6.47
N GLU A 2 0.84 -13.91 -5.36
CA GLU A 2 -0.02 -14.23 -4.22
C GLU A 2 -1.50 -14.00 -4.59
N SER A 3 -2.42 -14.50 -3.76
CA SER A 3 -3.85 -14.23 -3.98
C SER A 3 -4.16 -12.73 -3.86
N GLY A 4 -5.13 -12.22 -4.63
CA GLY A 4 -5.55 -10.81 -4.57
C GLY A 4 -5.98 -10.34 -3.18
N ARG A 5 -6.54 -11.24 -2.36
CA ARG A 5 -6.86 -10.96 -0.94
C ARG A 5 -5.61 -10.69 -0.11
N MET A 6 -4.53 -11.45 -0.34
CA MET A 6 -3.25 -11.21 0.34
C MET A 6 -2.58 -9.92 -0.13
N MET A 7 -2.72 -9.56 -1.41
CA MET A 7 -2.25 -8.26 -1.93
C MET A 7 -2.98 -7.09 -1.27
N LEU A 8 -4.30 -7.22 -1.08
CA LEU A 8 -5.10 -6.25 -0.34
C LEU A 8 -4.61 -6.12 1.12
N LEU A 9 -4.41 -7.23 1.82
CA LEU A 9 -3.89 -7.21 3.19
C LEU A 9 -2.49 -6.57 3.28
N HIS A 10 -1.58 -6.86 2.36
CA HIS A 10 -0.26 -6.21 2.33
C HIS A 10 -0.38 -4.70 2.17
N SER A 11 -1.16 -4.23 1.19
CA SER A 11 -1.34 -2.80 0.96
C SER A 11 -1.98 -2.09 2.16
N LEU A 12 -2.92 -2.75 2.84
CA LEU A 12 -3.57 -2.25 4.05
C LEU A 12 -2.56 -2.12 5.20
N ILE A 13 -1.75 -3.16 5.45
CA ILE A 13 -0.73 -3.15 6.50
C ILE A 13 0.31 -2.05 6.21
N ILE A 14 0.76 -1.91 4.96
CA ILE A 14 1.70 -0.86 4.56
C ILE A 14 1.09 0.54 4.80
N GLY A 15 -0.18 0.75 4.44
CA GLY A 15 -0.89 2.00 4.70
C GLY A 15 -0.99 2.33 6.19
N ILE A 16 -1.32 1.36 7.04
CA ILE A 16 -1.40 1.54 8.50
C ILE A 16 -0.03 1.89 9.09
N VAL A 17 1.03 1.18 8.69
CA VAL A 17 2.39 1.48 9.14
C VAL A 17 2.82 2.89 8.72
N LEU A 18 2.53 3.28 7.47
CA LEU A 18 2.82 4.64 6.98
C LEU A 18 2.07 5.71 7.77
N TYR A 19 0.79 5.49 8.08
CA TYR A 19 0.00 6.43 8.88
C TYR A 19 0.65 6.70 10.24
N PHE A 20 1.00 5.64 10.97
CA PHE A 20 1.66 5.78 12.27
C PHE A 20 3.05 6.39 12.16
N PHE A 21 3.82 6.06 11.12
CA PHE A 21 5.10 6.69 10.86
C PHE A 21 4.96 8.19 10.61
N MET A 22 3.93 8.64 9.88
CA MET A 22 3.69 10.06 9.64
C MET A 22 3.30 10.83 10.90
N ILE A 23 2.52 10.22 11.80
CA ILE A 23 2.13 10.85 13.06
C ILE A 23 3.29 10.86 14.05
N PHE A 24 3.91 9.72 14.32
CA PHE A 24 4.89 9.60 15.40
C PHE A 24 6.30 9.96 14.96
N GLY A 25 6.69 9.62 13.73
CA GLY A 25 8.00 9.94 13.17
C GLY A 25 8.06 11.36 12.60
N LEU A 26 7.10 11.73 11.76
CA LEU A 26 7.10 13.02 11.05
C LEU A 26 6.27 14.12 11.72
N LYS A 27 5.53 13.80 12.80
CA LYS A 27 4.68 14.75 13.55
C LYS A 27 3.65 15.47 12.66
N GLN A 28 3.14 14.80 11.62
CA GLN A 28 2.14 15.38 10.73
C GLN A 28 0.77 15.46 11.41
N LYS A 29 -0.08 16.41 10.96
CA LYS A 29 -1.49 16.48 11.37
C LYS A 29 -2.21 15.19 10.98
N GLN A 30 -3.11 14.71 11.83
CA GLN A 30 -3.85 13.45 11.62
C GLN A 30 -4.52 13.37 10.24
N VAL A 31 -5.26 14.42 9.84
CA VAL A 31 -5.94 14.46 8.52
C VAL A 31 -4.97 14.39 7.34
N VAL A 32 -3.75 14.92 7.49
CA VAL A 32 -2.73 14.88 6.45
C VAL A 32 -2.13 13.47 6.38
N ALA A 33 -1.83 12.87 7.53
CA ALA A 33 -1.32 11.51 7.62
C ALA A 33 -2.32 10.51 7.03
N GLU A 34 -3.60 10.60 7.42
CA GLU A 34 -4.69 9.73 6.95
C GLU A 34 -4.84 9.79 5.42
N ASN A 35 -5.04 11.00 4.87
CA ASN A 35 -5.22 11.17 3.43
C ASN A 35 -4.01 10.67 2.63
N ARG A 36 -2.79 10.96 3.09
CA ARG A 36 -1.56 10.53 2.40
C ARG A 36 -1.31 9.04 2.51
N SER A 37 -1.51 8.44 3.68
CA SER A 37 -1.29 7.01 3.88
C SER A 37 -2.30 6.18 3.09
N ILE A 38 -3.57 6.61 3.02
CA ILE A 38 -4.60 5.97 2.20
C ILE A 38 -4.24 6.08 0.71
N LEU A 39 -3.86 7.28 0.24
CA LEU A 39 -3.48 7.49 -1.15
C LEU A 39 -2.28 6.61 -1.55
N ILE A 40 -1.23 6.59 -0.73
CA ILE A 40 -0.05 5.75 -0.98
C ILE A 40 -0.44 4.26 -0.92
N GLY A 41 -1.25 3.86 0.05
CA GLY A 41 -1.77 2.49 0.16
C GLY A 41 -2.55 2.05 -1.09
N ALA A 42 -3.33 2.95 -1.70
CA ALA A 42 -4.04 2.68 -2.95
C ALA A 42 -3.07 2.46 -4.13
N PHE A 43 -2.01 3.28 -4.25
CA PHE A 43 -0.96 3.05 -5.26
C PHE A 43 -0.21 1.73 -5.03
N VAL A 44 0.07 1.39 -3.77
CA VAL A 44 0.66 0.09 -3.41
C VAL A 44 -0.26 -1.06 -3.76
N LEU A 45 -1.58 -0.93 -3.55
CA LEU A 45 -2.54 -1.96 -3.96
C LEU A 45 -2.55 -2.15 -5.49
N ILE A 46 -2.57 -1.05 -6.26
CA ILE A 46 -2.45 -1.11 -7.72
C ILE A 46 -1.17 -1.86 -8.11
N TYR A 47 -0.04 -1.50 -7.53
CA TYR A 47 1.23 -2.19 -7.74
C TYR A 47 1.14 -3.69 -7.43
N MET A 48 0.61 -4.06 -6.27
CA MET A 48 0.51 -5.45 -5.82
C MET A 48 -0.37 -6.28 -6.75
N ILE A 49 -1.47 -5.72 -7.23
CA ILE A 49 -2.38 -6.39 -8.16
C ILE A 49 -1.73 -6.58 -9.55
N MET A 50 -0.97 -5.57 -10.01
CA MET A 50 -0.31 -5.60 -11.31
C MET A 50 0.94 -6.49 -11.32
N PHE A 51 1.79 -6.42 -10.30
CA PHE A 51 3.15 -6.99 -10.31
C PHE A 51 3.39 -8.02 -9.20
N GLY A 52 2.54 -8.07 -8.17
CA GLY A 52 2.73 -8.90 -6.99
C GLY A 52 3.68 -8.29 -5.95
N HIS A 53 4.04 -9.10 -4.95
CA HIS A 53 4.87 -8.67 -3.81
C HIS A 53 6.33 -8.36 -4.17
N GLY A 54 6.86 -9.04 -5.19
CA GLY A 54 8.25 -8.89 -5.62
C GLY A 54 8.48 -7.70 -6.56
N LEU A 55 9.67 -7.67 -7.17
CA LEU A 55 10.02 -6.70 -8.21
C LEU A 55 9.13 -6.88 -9.46
N PRO A 56 8.90 -5.80 -10.24
CA PRO A 56 8.04 -5.83 -11.42
C PRO A 56 8.72 -6.55 -12.60
N THR A 57 8.73 -7.88 -12.56
CA THR A 57 9.30 -8.71 -13.63
C THR A 57 8.27 -9.10 -14.69
N SER A 58 6.98 -9.10 -14.33
CA SER A 58 5.87 -9.42 -15.22
C SER A 58 4.56 -8.80 -14.73
N ILE A 59 3.63 -8.53 -15.65
CA ILE A 59 2.29 -8.02 -15.35
C ILE A 59 1.31 -9.18 -15.19
N ASN A 60 0.36 -9.05 -14.25
CA ASN A 60 -0.76 -9.96 -14.06
C ASN A 60 -1.59 -10.10 -15.34
N LYS A 61 -1.65 -11.32 -15.89
CA LYS A 61 -2.39 -11.60 -17.13
C LYS A 61 -3.90 -11.76 -16.94
N ASN A 62 -4.38 -11.75 -15.70
CA ASN A 62 -5.80 -11.86 -15.37
C ASN A 62 -6.44 -10.52 -14.98
N LEU A 63 -5.74 -9.42 -15.28
CA LEU A 63 -6.25 -8.05 -15.20
C LEU A 63 -6.75 -7.63 -16.59
#